data_AF-A0A971KKP9-F1
#
_entry.id   AF-A0A971KKP9-F1
#
_cell.length_a   1.000
_cell.length_b   1.000
_cell.length_c   1.000
_cell.angle_alpha   90.00
_cell.angle_beta   90.00
_cell.angle_gamma   90.00
#
_symmetry.space_group_name_H-M   'P 1'
#
loop_
_entity.id
_entity.type
_entity.pdbx_description
1 polymer ?
#
loop_
_entity_poly.entity_id
_entity_poly.type
_entity_poly.pdbx_seq_one_letter_code
_entity_poly.pdbx_strand_id
1 'polypeptide(L)'
;MLDEVYKEYGQYFYVPMTQGYSVAVPVTLGCSWDKCLYCDLNHHNRFKFLGLKELDNRLKILNKYYSKRRKPVETASLLSMVNPQVIIVVTLVIFKDAKLVEKIRNGEFKRLTILESIKEEKILLENLHMKNTIFNATHKTNALILKGKLQEQKDLLLSKINKAIEEYDRRRTRNKEINRWKIWSLG
;
A
#
# COMPACT_ATOMS: atom_id res chain seq x y z
N MET A 1 4.34 -14.80 -2.77
CA MET A 1 4.81 -13.92 -3.86
C MET A 1 6.20 -13.37 -3.62
N LEU A 2 6.46 -12.53 -2.59
CA LEU A 2 7.84 -12.10 -2.32
C LEU A 2 8.71 -13.23 -1.75
N ASP A 3 8.14 -14.14 -0.95
CA ASP A 3 8.85 -15.33 -0.48
C ASP A 3 9.36 -16.18 -1.65
N GLU A 4 8.64 -16.25 -2.77
CA GLU A 4 9.10 -16.98 -3.97
C GLU A 4 10.37 -16.34 -4.59
N VAL A 5 10.66 -15.08 -4.28
CA VAL A 5 11.82 -14.34 -4.77
C VAL A 5 12.92 -14.23 -3.72
N TYR A 6 12.60 -14.28 -2.43
CA TYR A 6 13.57 -13.96 -1.36
C TYR A 6 13.72 -15.04 -0.29
N LYS A 7 13.01 -16.18 -0.38
CA LYS A 7 13.01 -17.22 0.66
C LYS A 7 14.41 -17.70 1.03
N GLU A 8 15.33 -17.76 0.07
CA GLU A 8 16.69 -18.27 0.34
C GLU A 8 17.52 -17.34 1.23
N TYR A 9 17.16 -16.07 1.34
CA TYR A 9 17.91 -15.09 2.14
C TYR A 9 17.32 -14.90 3.55
N GLY A 10 16.12 -15.45 3.80
CA GLY A 10 15.46 -15.43 5.10
C GLY A 10 15.30 -14.01 5.67
N GLN A 11 15.50 -13.89 6.99
CA GLN A 11 15.35 -12.63 7.73
C GLN A 11 16.39 -11.56 7.40
N TYR A 12 17.51 -11.95 6.78
CA TYR A 12 18.63 -11.04 6.49
C TYR A 12 18.40 -10.22 5.22
N PHE A 13 17.42 -10.58 4.40
CA PHE A 13 17.02 -9.80 3.24
C PHE A 13 15.95 -8.78 3.62
N TYR A 14 16.42 -7.66 4.15
CA TYR A 14 15.58 -6.49 4.36
C TYR A 14 15.56 -5.64 3.08
N VAL A 15 14.45 -5.69 2.36
CA VAL A 15 14.13 -4.65 1.38
C VAL A 15 13.49 -3.48 2.11
N PRO A 16 14.10 -2.27 2.14
CA PRO A 16 13.38 -1.10 2.60
C PRO A 16 12.10 -0.98 1.76
N MET A 17 10.99 -0.56 2.39
CA MET A 17 9.76 -0.24 1.67
C MET A 17 10.14 0.57 0.42
N THR A 18 9.62 0.20 -0.75
CA THR A 18 9.95 0.88 -2.01
C THR A 18 9.44 2.32 -1.96
N GLN A 19 10.25 3.19 -1.37
CA GLN A 19 10.03 4.63 -1.35
C GLN A 19 10.37 5.27 -2.71
N GLY A 20 10.87 4.47 -3.67
CA GLY A 20 11.16 4.87 -5.06
C GLY A 20 10.79 3.80 -6.10
N TYR A 21 11.26 3.99 -7.34
CA TYR A 21 11.02 3.10 -8.50
C TYR A 21 12.06 1.98 -8.65
N SER A 22 12.90 1.77 -7.64
CA SER A 22 13.95 0.75 -7.64
C SER A 22 13.52 -0.47 -6.82
N VAL A 23 13.81 -1.65 -7.33
CA VAL A 23 13.65 -2.92 -6.63
C VAL A 23 15.00 -3.62 -6.55
N ALA A 24 15.34 -4.19 -5.39
CA ALA A 24 16.53 -5.01 -5.24
C ALA A 24 16.28 -6.37 -5.90
N VAL A 25 17.12 -6.75 -6.86
CA VAL A 25 17.03 -8.04 -7.57
C VAL A 25 18.29 -8.84 -7.27
N PRO A 26 18.20 -9.88 -6.42
CA PRO A 26 19.35 -10.74 -6.16
C PRO A 26 19.74 -11.49 -7.43
N VAL A 27 21.04 -11.51 -7.74
CA VAL A 27 21.62 -12.24 -8.88
C VAL A 27 22.47 -13.44 -8.46
N THR A 28 22.77 -13.54 -7.17
CA THR A 28 23.57 -14.60 -6.57
C THR A 28 22.94 -15.07 -5.27
N LEU A 29 23.00 -16.36 -5.00
CA LEU A 29 22.85 -16.91 -3.65
C LEU A 29 24.22 -16.88 -2.99
N GLY A 30 24.28 -16.42 -1.74
CA GLY A 30 25.55 -16.31 -1.01
C GLY A 30 26.49 -15.25 -1.62
N CYS A 31 27.72 -15.20 -1.09
CA CYS A 31 28.76 -14.28 -1.53
C CYS A 31 30.06 -15.06 -1.78
N SER A 32 30.79 -14.76 -2.86
CA SER A 32 32.10 -15.35 -3.11
C SER A 32 33.18 -14.85 -2.13
N TRP A 33 32.94 -13.70 -1.49
CA TRP A 33 33.85 -13.08 -0.55
C TRP A 33 33.63 -13.52 0.90
N ASP A 34 32.37 -13.50 1.36
CA ASP A 34 31.88 -13.98 2.68
C ASP A 34 32.67 -13.55 3.93
N LYS A 35 33.43 -12.44 3.85
CA LYS A 35 34.27 -11.92 4.95
C LYS A 35 33.91 -10.49 5.36
N CYS A 36 32.80 -9.95 4.86
CA CYS A 36 32.36 -8.60 5.21
C CYS A 36 31.84 -8.60 6.66
N LEU A 37 32.41 -7.74 7.50
CA LEU A 37 31.99 -7.60 8.91
C LEU A 37 30.57 -7.04 9.09
N TYR A 38 29.94 -6.54 8.02
CA TYR A 38 28.68 -5.79 8.05
C TYR A 38 27.54 -6.41 7.22
N CYS A 39 27.76 -7.55 6.56
CA CYS A 39 26.86 -8.04 5.52
C CYS A 39 26.07 -9.28 5.95
N ASP A 40 24.99 -9.12 6.71
CA ASP A 40 24.23 -10.29 7.21
C ASP A 40 23.55 -11.12 6.11
N LEU A 41 23.42 -10.59 4.88
CA LEU A 41 22.64 -11.15 3.78
C LEU A 41 23.05 -12.56 3.31
N ASN A 42 24.33 -12.90 3.42
CA ASN A 42 24.92 -14.02 2.66
C ASN A 42 25.65 -15.07 3.52
N HIS A 43 25.76 -14.85 4.84
CA HIS A 43 26.63 -15.61 5.76
C HIS A 43 26.28 -17.11 5.89
N HIS A 44 25.15 -17.56 5.35
CA HIS A 44 24.68 -18.95 5.48
C HIS A 44 24.40 -19.64 4.15
N ASN A 45 24.64 -18.97 3.02
CA ASN A 45 24.34 -19.49 1.70
C ASN A 45 25.61 -19.81 0.92
N ARG A 46 25.66 -20.99 0.31
CA ARG A 46 26.75 -21.34 -0.60
C ARG A 46 26.68 -20.47 -1.85
N PHE A 47 27.80 -19.86 -2.22
CA PHE A 47 27.87 -18.98 -3.39
C PHE A 47 27.45 -19.68 -4.69
N LYS A 48 26.49 -19.08 -5.41
CA LYS A 48 26.01 -19.53 -6.72
C LYS A 48 25.39 -18.37 -7.50
N PHE A 49 25.67 -18.28 -8.80
CA PHE A 49 24.91 -17.41 -9.71
C PHE A 49 23.53 -17.96 -10.02
N LEU A 50 22.52 -17.10 -10.01
CA LEU A 50 21.18 -17.44 -10.50
C LEU A 50 21.18 -17.46 -12.02
N GLY A 51 20.55 -18.47 -12.61
CA GLY A 51 20.46 -18.59 -14.07
C GLY A 51 19.52 -17.54 -14.67
N LEU A 52 19.77 -17.13 -15.92
CA LEU A 52 18.96 -16.10 -16.60
C LEU A 52 17.46 -16.42 -16.61
N LYS A 53 17.09 -17.68 -16.80
CA LYS A 53 15.68 -18.14 -16.76
C LYS A 53 15.04 -17.92 -15.39
N GLU A 54 15.81 -18.13 -14.32
CA GLU A 54 15.34 -17.92 -12.95
C GLU A 54 15.20 -16.43 -12.64
N LEU A 55 16.18 -15.63 -13.09
CA LEU A 55 16.12 -14.16 -12.97
C LEU A 55 14.91 -13.57 -13.69
N ASP A 56 14.62 -14.02 -14.91
CA ASP A 56 13.44 -13.57 -15.66
C ASP A 56 12.13 -13.88 -14.91
N ASN A 57 12.01 -15.07 -14.31
CA ASN A 57 10.86 -15.42 -13.48
C ASN A 57 10.74 -14.53 -12.24
N ARG A 58 11.84 -14.31 -11.51
CA ARG A 58 11.87 -13.42 -10.33
C ARG A 58 11.49 -11.98 -10.72
N LEU A 59 12.02 -11.47 -11.83
CA LEU A 59 11.70 -10.14 -12.36
C LEU A 59 10.21 -10.01 -12.71
N LYS A 60 9.60 -11.02 -13.32
CA LYS A 60 8.14 -11.03 -13.59
C LYS A 60 7.32 -10.94 -12.31
N ILE A 61 7.71 -11.68 -11.26
CA ILE A 61 7.06 -11.63 -9.95
C ILE A 61 7.22 -10.25 -9.31
N LEU A 62 8.44 -9.70 -9.31
CA LEU A 62 8.74 -8.38 -8.75
C LEU A 62 8.00 -7.27 -9.50
N ASN A 63 8.00 -7.29 -10.82
CA ASN A 63 7.24 -6.33 -11.62
C ASN A 63 5.75 -6.42 -11.31
N LYS A 64 5.17 -7.62 -11.24
CA LYS A 64 3.77 -7.80 -10.85
C LYS A 64 3.49 -7.25 -9.46
N TYR A 65 4.37 -7.51 -8.49
CA TYR A 65 4.19 -7.07 -7.11
C TYR A 65 4.39 -5.56 -6.91
N TYR A 66 5.37 -4.95 -7.57
CA TYR A 66 5.70 -3.51 -7.43
C TYR A 66 5.02 -2.60 -8.46
N SER A 67 4.43 -3.15 -9.53
CA SER A 67 3.62 -2.38 -10.49
C SER A 67 2.45 -1.64 -9.83
N LYS A 68 1.95 -2.17 -8.70
CA LYS A 68 0.94 -1.51 -7.87
C LYS A 68 1.62 -0.68 -6.79
N ARG A 69 1.50 0.64 -6.88
CA ARG A 69 2.01 1.58 -5.87
C ARG A 69 1.21 1.58 -4.56
N ARG A 70 -0.06 1.16 -4.64
CA ARG A 70 -1.00 1.11 -3.51
C ARG A 70 -1.00 -0.27 -2.88
N LYS A 71 -0.64 -0.33 -1.60
CA LYS A 71 -0.37 -1.55 -0.83
C LYS A 71 -1.05 -1.48 0.55
N PRO A 72 -2.40 -1.51 0.59
CA PRO A 72 -3.16 -1.36 1.83
C PRO A 72 -2.90 -2.50 2.83
N VAL A 73 -2.63 -3.72 2.36
CA VAL A 73 -2.35 -4.88 3.22
C VAL A 73 -1.00 -4.71 3.94
N GLU A 74 0.03 -4.30 3.22
CA GLU A 74 1.36 -4.04 3.77
C GLU A 74 1.34 -2.86 4.74
N THR A 75 0.56 -1.83 4.41
CA THR A 75 0.30 -0.70 5.31
C THR A 75 -0.39 -1.18 6.59
N ALA A 76 -1.41 -2.04 6.47
CA ALA A 76 -2.11 -2.63 7.62
C ALA A 76 -1.19 -3.48 8.48
N SER A 77 -0.30 -4.27 7.85
CA SER A 77 0.70 -5.10 8.53
C SER A 77 1.66 -4.23 9.35
N LEU A 78 2.25 -3.19 8.74
CA LEU A 78 3.11 -2.25 9.44
C LEU A 78 2.39 -1.57 10.62
N LEU A 79 1.18 -1.04 10.38
CA LEU A 79 0.40 -0.40 11.43
C LEU A 79 0.10 -1.37 12.58
N SER A 80 -0.29 -2.62 12.26
CA SER A 80 -0.58 -3.65 13.26
C SER A 80 0.65 -4.00 14.11
N MET A 81 1.85 -4.00 13.52
CA MET A 81 3.11 -4.19 14.27
C MET A 81 3.39 -3.02 15.21
N VAL A 82 3.15 -1.78 14.77
CA VAL A 82 3.39 -0.58 15.60
C VAL A 82 2.34 -0.44 16.70
N ASN A 83 1.11 -0.92 16.46
CA ASN A 83 -0.02 -0.85 17.39
C ASN A 83 -0.31 0.56 17.98
N PRO A 84 -0.40 1.64 17.16
CA PRO A 84 -0.74 2.98 17.64
C PRO A 84 -2.08 3.07 18.37
N GLN A 85 -2.21 4.04 19.27
CA GLN A 85 -3.47 4.34 19.96
C GLN A 85 -4.56 4.87 19.03
N VAL A 86 -4.18 5.61 17.97
CA VAL A 86 -5.11 6.20 17.01
C VAL A 86 -4.53 6.11 15.61
N ILE A 87 -5.35 5.66 14.66
CA ILE A 87 -5.09 5.76 13.22
C ILE A 87 -6.02 6.82 12.66
N ILE A 88 -5.44 7.85 12.04
CA ILE A 88 -6.20 8.87 11.31
C ILE A 88 -6.07 8.61 9.82
N VAL A 89 -7.18 8.30 9.17
CA VAL A 89 -7.23 8.04 7.72
C VAL A 89 -7.59 9.33 7.00
N VAL A 90 -6.83 9.67 5.97
CA VAL A 90 -7.11 10.80 5.09
C VAL A 90 -6.95 10.39 3.64
N THR A 91 -7.87 10.83 2.79
CA THR A 91 -7.79 10.64 1.34
C THR A 91 -7.02 11.79 0.70
N LEU A 92 -6.19 11.47 -0.31
CA LEU A 92 -5.40 12.44 -1.07
C LEU A 92 -6.29 13.56 -1.65
N VAL A 93 -5.97 14.79 -1.28
CA VAL A 93 -6.50 16.02 -1.89
C VAL A 93 -5.43 16.62 -2.78
N ILE A 94 -5.82 17.07 -3.97
CA ILE A 94 -4.93 17.77 -4.89
C ILE A 94 -5.28 19.24 -4.85
N PHE A 95 -4.30 20.05 -4.50
CA PHE A 95 -4.36 21.51 -4.61
C PHE A 95 -3.92 21.95 -6.00
N LYS A 96 -4.47 23.06 -6.49
CA LYS A 96 -4.23 23.56 -7.86
C LYS A 96 -2.75 23.76 -8.18
N ASP A 97 -1.95 24.22 -7.23
CA ASP A 97 -0.54 24.54 -7.46
C ASP A 97 0.41 23.37 -7.12
N ALA A 98 -0.13 22.20 -6.81
CA ALA A 98 0.69 21.04 -6.51
C ALA A 98 1.33 20.48 -7.80
N LYS A 99 2.64 20.17 -7.78
CA LYS A 99 3.35 19.47 -8.89
C LYS A 99 2.66 18.16 -9.32
N LEU A 100 1.88 17.55 -8.42
CA LEU A 100 1.11 16.34 -8.73
C LEU A 100 0.04 16.56 -9.81
N VAL A 101 -0.41 17.81 -10.01
CA VAL A 101 -1.38 18.17 -11.05
C VAL A 101 -0.87 17.85 -12.44
N GLU A 102 0.37 18.20 -12.75
CA GLU A 102 0.98 17.94 -14.07
C GLU A 102 1.07 16.45 -14.33
N LYS A 103 1.48 15.67 -13.33
CA LYS A 103 1.53 14.20 -13.42
C LYS A 103 0.17 13.57 -13.67
N ILE A 104 -0.90 14.18 -13.14
CA ILE A 104 -2.27 13.71 -13.40
C ILE A 104 -2.71 14.06 -14.82
N ARG A 105 -2.43 15.30 -15.27
CA ARG A 105 -2.78 15.76 -16.62
C ARG A 105 -2.07 14.93 -17.70
N ASN A 106 -0.81 14.58 -17.46
CA ASN A 106 0.02 13.81 -18.40
C ASN A 106 -0.19 12.29 -18.27
N GLY A 107 -1.09 11.83 -17.38
CA GLY A 107 -1.41 10.42 -17.19
C GLY A 107 -0.41 9.60 -16.36
N GLU A 108 0.69 10.21 -15.88
CA GLU A 108 1.70 9.57 -15.04
C GLU A 108 1.17 9.18 -13.64
N PHE A 109 0.14 9.87 -13.16
CA PHE A 109 -0.52 9.56 -11.89
C PHE A 109 -2.02 9.39 -12.05
N LYS A 110 -2.50 8.18 -11.77
CA LYS A 110 -3.94 7.88 -11.74
C LYS A 110 -4.49 7.92 -10.32
N ARG A 111 -5.39 8.88 -10.10
CA ARG A 111 -6.20 8.95 -8.89
C ARG A 111 -7.13 7.75 -8.73
N LEU A 112 -7.46 7.45 -7.49
CA LEU A 112 -8.62 6.61 -7.17
C LEU A 112 -9.90 7.40 -7.44
N THR A 113 -10.89 6.70 -7.95
CA THR A 113 -12.30 7.09 -7.83
C THR A 113 -12.77 6.93 -6.39
N ILE A 114 -13.87 7.58 -6.00
CA ILE A 114 -14.47 7.36 -4.66
C ILE A 114 -14.70 5.88 -4.35
N LEU A 115 -15.21 5.10 -5.30
CA LEU A 115 -15.48 3.68 -5.04
C LEU A 115 -14.18 2.91 -4.79
N GLU A 116 -13.12 3.21 -5.55
CA GLU A 116 -11.83 2.57 -5.34
C GLU A 116 -11.20 3.01 -4.01
N SER A 117 -11.39 4.26 -3.55
CA SER A 117 -10.89 4.68 -2.23
C SER A 117 -11.64 3.99 -1.09
N ILE A 118 -12.96 3.83 -1.19
CA ILE A 118 -13.75 3.09 -0.20
C ILE A 118 -13.33 1.61 -0.18
N LYS A 119 -13.07 1.01 -1.34
CA LYS A 119 -12.56 -0.36 -1.43
C LYS A 119 -11.16 -0.52 -0.87
N GLU A 120 -10.27 0.46 -1.06
CA GLU A 120 -8.93 0.44 -0.46
C GLU A 120 -9.01 0.57 1.07
N GLU A 121 -9.86 1.48 1.58
CA GLU A 121 -10.12 1.62 3.02
C GLU A 121 -10.71 0.35 3.63
N LYS A 122 -11.58 -0.37 2.90
CA LYS A 122 -12.06 -1.70 3.26
C LYS A 122 -10.90 -2.68 3.45
N ILE A 123 -10.03 -2.81 2.44
CA ILE A 123 -8.91 -3.75 2.48
C ILE A 123 -7.95 -3.41 3.63
N LEU A 124 -7.68 -2.11 3.84
CA LEU A 124 -6.88 -1.65 4.98
C LEU A 124 -7.51 -2.11 6.30
N LEU A 125 -8.80 -1.80 6.51
CA LEU A 125 -9.51 -2.13 7.75
C LEU A 125 -9.58 -3.65 8.00
N GLU A 126 -9.85 -4.45 6.96
CA GLU A 126 -9.89 -5.92 7.03
C GLU A 126 -8.58 -6.52 7.54
N ASN A 127 -7.44 -5.93 7.16
CA ASN A 127 -6.10 -6.44 7.48
C ASN A 127 -5.48 -5.79 8.73
N LEU A 128 -6.18 -4.90 9.43
CA LEU A 128 -5.71 -4.35 10.71
C LEU A 128 -6.03 -5.31 11.87
N HIS A 129 -5.01 -5.70 12.63
CA HIS A 129 -5.13 -6.62 13.78
C HIS A 129 -4.54 -5.97 15.03
N MET A 130 -5.39 -5.27 15.79
CA MET A 130 -4.95 -4.38 16.88
C MET A 130 -5.93 -4.42 18.04
N LYS A 131 -5.41 -4.23 19.27
CA LYS A 131 -6.22 -4.33 20.49
C LYS A 131 -6.81 -2.97 20.90
N ASN A 132 -5.94 -1.98 21.14
CA ASN A 132 -6.37 -0.71 21.75
C ASN A 132 -6.18 0.49 20.79
N THR A 133 -6.72 0.36 19.58
CA THR A 133 -6.56 1.36 18.52
C THR A 133 -7.91 1.95 18.11
N ILE A 134 -7.98 3.28 18.07
CA ILE A 134 -9.11 4.02 17.51
C ILE A 134 -8.87 4.20 16.01
N PHE A 135 -9.76 3.68 15.18
CA PHE A 135 -9.81 3.99 13.76
C PHE A 135 -10.62 5.27 13.58
N ASN A 136 -10.02 6.29 12.95
CA ASN A 136 -10.63 7.61 12.78
C ASN A 136 -10.50 8.10 11.33
N ALA A 137 -11.56 7.90 10.55
CA ALA A 137 -11.68 8.36 9.17
C ALA A 137 -12.71 9.51 9.04
N THR A 138 -12.88 10.34 10.07
CA THR A 138 -13.89 11.41 10.06
C THR A 138 -13.48 12.67 9.30
N HIS A 139 -12.24 12.74 8.81
CA HIS A 139 -11.76 13.92 8.11
C HIS A 139 -12.59 14.20 6.85
N LYS A 140 -12.87 15.48 6.58
CA LYS A 140 -13.72 15.96 5.47
C LYS A 140 -13.24 15.57 4.08
N THR A 141 -12.09 14.91 3.94
CA THR A 141 -11.56 14.43 2.66
C THR A 141 -11.96 13.00 2.35
N ASN A 142 -12.41 12.23 3.34
CA ASN A 142 -12.84 10.85 3.13
C ASN A 142 -14.25 10.76 2.55
N ALA A 143 -14.49 9.73 1.75
CA ALA A 143 -15.79 9.50 1.15
C ALA A 143 -16.83 9.00 2.16
N LEU A 144 -16.37 8.23 3.15
CA LEU A 144 -17.18 7.65 4.20
C LEU A 144 -16.65 8.10 5.57
N ILE A 145 -17.55 8.48 6.46
CA ILE A 145 -17.20 8.87 7.83
C ILE A 145 -17.26 7.63 8.69
N LEU A 146 -16.10 7.17 9.17
CA LEU A 146 -15.97 6.02 10.05
C LEU A 146 -15.19 6.41 11.30
N LYS A 147 -15.67 5.97 12.47
CA LYS A 147 -14.93 6.07 13.72
C LYS A 147 -15.33 4.92 14.64
N GLY A 148 -14.35 4.27 15.25
CA GLY A 148 -14.60 3.24 16.24
C GLY A 148 -13.32 2.64 16.81
N LYS A 149 -13.45 1.94 17.94
CA LYS A 149 -12.37 1.12 18.50
C LYS A 149 -12.26 -0.17 17.70
N LEU A 150 -11.09 -0.49 17.16
CA LEU A 150 -10.92 -1.62 16.24
C LEU A 150 -11.31 -2.95 16.88
N GLN A 151 -10.83 -3.27 18.08
CA GLN A 151 -11.10 -4.57 18.71
C GLN A 151 -12.60 -4.82 18.96
N GLU A 152 -13.37 -3.78 19.26
CA GLU A 152 -14.78 -3.89 19.63
C GLU A 152 -15.72 -3.67 18.44
N GLN A 153 -15.33 -2.86 17.46
CA GLN A 153 -16.24 -2.31 16.46
C GLN A 153 -15.83 -2.58 15.01
N LYS A 154 -14.79 -3.40 14.76
CA LYS A 154 -14.31 -3.69 13.39
C LYS A 154 -15.42 -4.20 12.47
N ASP A 155 -16.23 -5.14 12.94
CA ASP A 155 -17.34 -5.70 12.12
C ASP A 155 -18.42 -4.67 11.81
N LEU A 156 -18.70 -3.77 12.77
CA LEU A 156 -19.62 -2.65 12.56
C LEU A 156 -19.07 -1.64 11.54
N LEU A 157 -17.76 -1.37 11.56
CA LEU A 157 -17.14 -0.48 10.58
C LEU A 157 -17.13 -1.13 9.19
N LEU A 158 -16.84 -2.43 9.09
CA LEU A 158 -16.86 -3.17 7.84
C LEU A 158 -18.27 -3.26 7.23
N SER A 159 -19.31 -3.46 8.05
CA SER A 159 -20.69 -3.48 7.56
C SER A 159 -21.12 -2.13 6.98
N LYS A 160 -20.73 -1.02 7.61
CA LYS A 160 -20.94 0.34 7.06
C LYS A 160 -20.25 0.53 5.72
N ILE A 161 -19.02 0.05 5.58
CA ILE A 161 -18.28 0.10 4.30
C ILE A 161 -18.99 -0.73 3.23
N ASN A 162 -19.38 -1.97 3.54
CA ASN A 162 -20.04 -2.85 2.58
C ASN A 162 -21.35 -2.25 2.09
N LYS A 163 -22.17 -1.72 3.01
CA LYS A 163 -23.40 -0.99 2.65
C LYS A 163 -23.13 0.20 1.73
N ALA A 164 -22.10 1.00 2.03
CA ALA A 164 -21.73 2.14 1.19
C ALA A 164 -21.24 1.72 -0.22
N ILE A 165 -20.61 0.55 -0.34
CA ILE A 165 -20.21 -0.02 -1.64
C ILE A 165 -21.43 -0.50 -2.43
N GLU A 166 -22.39 -1.17 -1.77
CA GLU A 166 -23.62 -1.67 -2.38
C GLU A 166 -24.53 -0.55 -2.87
N GLU A 167 -24.70 0.51 -2.07
CA GLU A 167 -25.53 1.68 -2.39
C GLU A 167 -24.84 2.65 -3.36
N TYR A 168 -23.62 2.34 -3.83
CA TYR A 168 -22.84 3.25 -4.67
C TYR A 168 -23.44 3.40 -6.08
N ASP A 169 -24.17 4.51 -6.29
CA ASP A 169 -24.56 4.95 -7.63
C ASP A 169 -23.48 5.84 -8.26
N ARG A 170 -22.93 5.40 -9.40
CA ARG A 170 -21.93 6.14 -10.19
C ARG A 170 -22.44 7.50 -10.66
N ARG A 171 -23.72 7.65 -11.03
CA ARG A 171 -24.23 8.89 -11.64
C ARG A 171 -24.36 10.01 -10.60
N ARG A 172 -25.02 9.72 -9.47
CA ARG A 172 -25.19 10.69 -8.37
C ARG A 172 -23.86 11.08 -7.73
N THR A 173 -22.91 10.15 -7.66
CA THR A 173 -21.63 10.35 -6.99
C THR A 173 -20.63 11.12 -7.84
N ARG A 174 -20.63 10.95 -9.17
CA ARG A 174 -19.80 11.76 -10.09
C ARG A 174 -20.12 13.25 -9.98
N ASN A 175 -21.39 13.62 -9.84
CA ASN A 175 -21.79 15.02 -9.62
C ASN A 175 -21.32 15.55 -8.26
N LYS A 176 -21.36 14.72 -7.21
CA LYS A 176 -20.77 15.07 -5.90
C LYS A 176 -19.25 15.18 -5.94
N GLU A 177 -18.53 14.32 -6.68
CA GLU A 177 -17.08 14.47 -6.91
C GLU A 177 -16.79 15.79 -7.59
N ILE A 178 -17.41 16.07 -8.73
CA ILE A 178 -17.18 17.31 -9.49
C ILE A 178 -17.41 18.52 -8.60
N ASN A 179 -18.49 18.56 -7.81
CA ASN A 179 -18.76 19.69 -6.91
C ASN A 179 -17.82 19.75 -5.69
N ARG A 180 -17.50 18.61 -5.09
CA ARG A 180 -16.57 18.52 -3.95
C ARG A 180 -15.17 18.96 -4.36
N TRP A 181 -14.74 18.61 -5.57
CA TRP A 181 -13.44 18.95 -6.11
C TRP A 181 -13.43 20.30 -6.80
N LYS A 182 -14.53 20.88 -7.32
CA LYS A 182 -14.55 22.28 -7.81
C LYS A 182 -14.00 23.29 -6.79
N ILE A 183 -14.12 22.99 -5.50
CA ILE A 183 -13.57 23.79 -4.40
C ILE A 183 -12.03 23.70 -4.30
N TRP A 184 -11.43 22.57 -4.72
CA TRP A 184 -10.01 22.24 -4.49
C TRP A 184 -9.19 21.98 -5.77
N SER A 185 -9.85 21.63 -6.88
CA SER A 185 -9.27 21.30 -8.18
C SER A 185 -9.46 22.43 -9.18
N LEU A 186 -8.47 22.49 -10.06
CA LEU A 186 -8.17 23.42 -11.14
C LEU A 186 -9.44 23.92 -11.84
N GLY A 187 -9.49 25.24 -12.07
CA GLY A 187 -10.51 25.85 -12.92
C GLY A 187 -10.49 25.25 -14.32
#